data_AF-A0A2V7UIA2-F1
#
_entry.id   AF-A0A2V7UIA2-F1
#
_cell.length_a   1.000
_cell.length_b   1.000
_cell.length_c   1.000
_cell.angle_alpha   90.00
_cell.angle_beta   90.00
_cell.angle_gamma   90.00
#
_symmetry.space_group_name_H-M   'P 1'
#
loop_
_entity.id
_entity.type
_entity.pdbx_description
1 polymer ?
#
loop_
_entity_poly.entity_id
_entity_poly.type
_entity_poly.pdbx_seq_one_letter_code
_entity_poly.pdbx_strand_id
1 'polypeptide(L)'
;MAKARRDRENTGGGGGLPTGGPSSPSSSFLPGMMAGATLAGVAVLVLLSYMNWQETRQLRQGLNDRFAQVETRLTELSAKAGQAAVRQGPDPNRVYSIKTEGAPTRGPAGAPVTIAEFSDFQ
;
A
#
# COMPACT_ATOMS: atom_id res chain seq x y z
N MET A 1 79.42 -44.20 11.84
CA MET A 1 79.90 -45.21 12.83
C MET A 1 79.46 -44.76 14.20
N ALA A 2 78.46 -45.43 14.79
CA ALA A 2 78.63 -46.36 15.92
C ALA A 2 78.88 -45.61 17.25
N LYS A 3 77.92 -45.54 18.19
CA LYS A 3 77.51 -46.59 19.17
C LYS A 3 77.95 -46.10 20.56
N ALA A 4 77.06 -45.49 21.35
CA ALA A 4 76.20 -46.09 22.38
C ALA A 4 76.88 -46.33 23.75
N ARG A 5 76.05 -46.25 24.81
CA ARG A 5 76.28 -46.44 26.27
C ARG A 5 76.68 -45.13 26.98
N ARG A 6 75.83 -44.40 27.71
CA ARG A 6 74.70 -44.66 28.63
C ARG A 6 75.14 -45.32 29.95
N ASP A 7 75.31 -44.49 30.98
CA ASP A 7 75.13 -44.76 32.43
C ASP A 7 74.83 -43.37 33.07
N ARG A 8 73.59 -43.09 33.53
CA ARG A 8 73.03 -43.41 34.87
C ARG A 8 73.79 -42.62 35.94
N GLU A 9 73.26 -41.58 36.60
CA GLU A 9 72.10 -41.50 37.49
C GLU A 9 72.07 -40.06 38.03
N ASN A 10 70.95 -39.33 38.06
CA ASN A 10 70.56 -38.53 39.24
C ASN A 10 69.13 -37.99 39.10
N THR A 11 68.50 -37.87 40.25
CA THR A 11 67.08 -37.85 40.58
C THR A 11 66.37 -36.50 40.46
N GLY A 12 65.05 -36.56 40.18
CA GLY A 12 64.06 -35.72 40.87
C GLY A 12 63.37 -34.63 40.05
N GLY A 13 62.06 -34.82 39.83
CA GLY A 13 61.08 -33.72 39.79
C GLY A 13 60.42 -33.41 38.45
N GLY A 14 59.12 -33.75 38.34
CA GLY A 14 58.17 -33.24 37.33
C GLY A 14 58.29 -33.92 35.97
N GLY A 15 57.33 -34.70 35.47
CA GLY A 15 55.89 -34.53 35.51
C GLY A 15 55.43 -34.20 34.09
N GLY A 16 54.88 -35.19 33.36
CA GLY A 16 54.18 -34.94 32.09
C GLY A 16 54.20 -36.07 31.07
N LEU A 17 53.25 -36.99 31.16
CA LEU A 17 52.60 -37.74 30.07
C LEU A 17 51.27 -38.27 30.65
N PRO A 18 50.18 -38.54 29.88
CA PRO A 18 50.14 -38.78 28.43
C PRO A 18 48.91 -38.19 27.67
N THR A 19 48.96 -38.39 26.36
CA THR A 19 47.93 -38.47 25.30
C THR A 19 46.44 -38.69 25.67
N GLY A 20 45.52 -38.05 24.93
CA GLY A 20 44.19 -38.63 24.65
C GLY A 20 43.03 -37.68 24.29
N GLY A 21 42.59 -37.68 23.02
CA GLY A 21 41.17 -37.56 22.60
C GLY A 21 40.56 -36.17 22.33
N PRO A 22 39.67 -36.01 21.32
CA PRO A 22 38.97 -34.77 21.03
C PRO A 22 37.75 -34.61 21.96
N SER A 23 37.81 -33.66 22.89
CA SER A 23 36.65 -33.27 23.68
C SER A 23 35.77 -32.32 22.88
N SER A 24 34.59 -32.79 22.50
CA SER A 24 33.47 -31.97 22.05
C SER A 24 33.23 -30.82 23.04
N PRO A 25 32.93 -29.59 22.59
CA PRO A 25 32.43 -28.57 23.49
C PRO A 25 31.02 -28.99 23.94
N SER A 26 30.94 -29.56 25.14
CA SER A 26 29.72 -29.66 25.90
C SER A 26 29.23 -28.23 26.17
N SER A 27 28.34 -27.73 25.32
CA SER A 27 27.56 -26.53 25.58
C SER A 27 26.57 -26.84 26.70
N SER A 28 27.06 -26.74 27.94
CA SER A 28 26.24 -26.74 29.14
C SER A 28 25.39 -25.47 29.14
N PHE A 29 24.16 -25.61 28.65
CA PHE A 29 23.09 -24.62 28.76
C PHE A 29 22.76 -24.39 30.25
N LEU A 30 23.15 -23.22 30.76
CA LEU A 30 22.84 -22.75 32.12
C LEU A 30 21.48 -21.99 32.11
N PRO A 31 20.43 -22.48 32.83
CA PRO A 31 19.07 -21.93 32.78
C PRO A 31 18.91 -20.51 33.35
N GLY A 32 19.87 -20.01 34.13
CA GLY A 32 19.71 -18.80 34.94
C GLY A 32 19.92 -17.48 34.19
N MET A 33 20.71 -17.46 33.11
CA MET A 33 21.00 -16.22 32.36
C MET A 33 20.01 -15.98 31.21
N MET A 34 19.22 -16.99 30.85
CA MET A 34 18.24 -16.92 29.76
C MET A 34 16.98 -16.16 30.16
N ALA A 35 16.60 -16.14 31.45
CA ALA A 35 15.37 -15.50 31.92
C ALA A 35 15.35 -13.98 31.66
N GLY A 36 16.46 -13.29 31.90
CA GLY A 36 16.59 -11.85 31.64
C GLY A 36 16.56 -11.52 30.14
N ALA A 37 17.25 -12.32 29.32
CA ALA A 37 17.29 -12.14 27.87
C ALA A 37 15.94 -12.44 27.20
N THR A 38 15.22 -13.47 27.66
CA THR A 38 13.87 -13.77 27.16
C THR A 38 12.86 -12.70 27.56
N LEU A 39 12.94 -12.16 28.77
CA LEU A 39 12.06 -11.06 29.20
C LEU A 39 12.32 -9.78 28.39
N ALA A 40 13.60 -9.46 28.12
CA ALA A 40 13.96 -8.35 27.25
C ALA A 40 13.45 -8.57 25.81
N GLY A 41 13.59 -9.78 25.27
CA GLY A 41 13.08 -10.14 23.93
C GLY A 41 11.56 -10.05 23.84
N VAL A 42 10.82 -10.55 24.83
CA VAL A 42 9.36 -10.44 24.88
C VAL A 42 8.92 -8.98 25.03
N ALA A 43 9.61 -8.18 25.84
CA ALA A 43 9.32 -6.76 25.99
C ALA A 43 9.45 -6.01 24.64
N VAL A 44 10.49 -6.32 23.86
CA VAL A 44 10.68 -5.76 22.50
C VAL A 44 9.57 -6.22 21.55
N LEU A 45 9.19 -7.50 21.57
CA LEU A 45 8.11 -8.02 20.74
C LEU A 45 6.75 -7.40 21.09
N VAL A 46 6.47 -7.19 22.39
CA VAL A 46 5.26 -6.51 22.85
C VAL A 46 5.27 -5.05 22.41
N LEU A 47 6.42 -4.36 22.49
CA LEU A 47 6.56 -2.99 22.03
C LEU A 47 6.33 -2.87 20.51
N LEU A 48 6.94 -3.75 19.71
CA LEU A 48 6.75 -3.79 18.25
C LEU A 48 5.31 -4.15 17.88
N SER A 49 4.69 -5.08 18.61
CA SER A 49 3.28 -5.42 18.45
C SER A 49 2.37 -4.24 18.77
N TYR A 50 2.71 -3.47 19.82
CA TYR A 50 2.00 -2.25 20.19
C TYR A 50 2.13 -1.15 19.12
N MET A 51 3.33 -0.93 18.56
CA MET A 51 3.57 0.03 17.49
C MET A 51 2.83 -0.35 16.19
N ASN A 52 2.86 -1.63 15.80
CA ASN A 52 2.16 -2.12 14.60
C ASN A 52 0.63 -2.00 14.72
N TRP A 53 0.10 -2.22 15.92
CA TRP A 53 -1.32 -2.02 16.17
C TRP A 53 -1.74 -0.55 16.13
N GLN A 54 -0.85 0.38 16.49
CA GLN A 54 -1.14 1.81 16.38
C GLN A 54 -1.23 2.26 14.92
N GLU A 55 -0.33 1.82 14.05
CA GLU A 55 -0.38 2.11 12.61
C GLU A 55 -1.67 1.59 11.97
N THR A 56 -2.09 0.39 12.35
CA THR A 56 -3.36 -0.20 11.86
C THR A 56 -4.58 0.62 12.29
N ARG A 57 -4.54 1.29 13.46
CA ARG A 57 -5.63 2.17 13.91
C ARG A 57 -5.66 3.49 13.13
N GLN A 58 -4.50 4.08 12.85
CA GLN A 58 -4.39 5.31 12.08
C GLN A 58 -4.89 5.13 10.64
N LEU A 59 -4.55 4.00 10.00
CA LEU A 59 -4.99 3.69 8.65
C LEU A 59 -6.52 3.54 8.56
N ARG A 60 -7.14 2.91 9.57
CA ARG A 60 -8.59 2.73 9.64
C ARG A 60 -9.34 4.06 9.83
N GLN A 61 -8.81 4.96 10.66
CA GLN A 61 -9.40 6.29 10.87
C GLN A 61 -9.35 7.13 9.59
N GLY A 62 -8.20 7.15 8.92
CA GLY A 62 -8.04 7.89 7.66
C GLY A 62 -8.93 7.39 6.52
N LEU A 63 -9.24 6.08 6.46
CA LEU A 63 -10.18 5.54 5.48
C LEU A 63 -11.61 6.03 5.73
N ASN A 64 -12.08 6.01 6.98
CA ASN A 64 -13.41 6.52 7.33
C ASN A 64 -13.55 8.01 6.99
N ASP A 65 -12.53 8.82 7.28
CA ASP A 65 -12.55 10.25 6.94
C ASP A 65 -12.61 10.49 5.42
N ARG A 66 -11.88 9.68 4.64
CA ARG A 66 -11.92 9.75 3.18
C ARG A 66 -13.28 9.33 2.63
N PHE A 67 -13.92 8.32 3.18
CA PHE A 67 -15.29 7.93 2.78
C PHE A 67 -16.27 9.06 3.02
N ALA A 68 -16.24 9.69 4.19
CA ALA A 68 -17.09 10.84 4.50
C ALA A 68 -16.84 12.01 3.53
N GLN A 69 -15.57 12.29 3.20
CA GLN A 69 -15.24 13.32 2.21
C GLN A 69 -15.74 13.01 0.80
N VAL A 70 -15.67 11.74 0.37
CA VAL A 70 -16.17 11.31 -0.95
C VAL A 70 -17.68 11.50 -1.01
N GLU A 71 -18.41 11.15 0.03
CA GLU A 71 -19.87 11.31 0.12
C GLU A 71 -20.29 12.78 0.04
N THR A 72 -19.60 13.67 0.78
CA THR A 72 -19.83 15.12 0.70
C THR A 72 -19.59 15.65 -0.71
N ARG A 73 -18.45 15.29 -1.33
CA ARG A 73 -18.13 15.73 -2.70
C ARG A 73 -19.14 15.21 -3.72
N LEU A 74 -19.60 13.97 -3.57
CA LEU A 74 -20.63 13.39 -4.45
C LEU A 74 -21.95 14.16 -4.31
N THR A 75 -22.31 14.55 -3.10
CA THR A 75 -23.51 15.35 -2.83
C THR A 75 -23.39 16.74 -3.45
N GLU A 76 -22.26 17.41 -3.30
CA GLU A 76 -22.01 18.73 -3.92
C GLU A 76 -22.01 18.65 -5.45
N LEU A 77 -21.33 17.65 -6.02
CA LEU A 77 -21.29 17.45 -7.47
C LEU A 77 -22.66 17.11 -8.04
N SER A 78 -23.44 16.28 -7.35
CA SER A 78 -24.82 15.96 -7.78
C SER A 78 -25.74 17.17 -7.67
N ALA A 79 -25.61 18.01 -6.64
CA ALA A 79 -26.33 19.27 -6.53
C ALA A 79 -25.96 20.24 -7.67
N LYS A 80 -24.67 20.37 -7.97
CA LYS A 80 -24.17 21.22 -9.07
C LYS A 80 -24.57 20.68 -10.45
N ALA A 81 -24.53 19.37 -10.64
CA ALA A 81 -24.98 18.71 -11.86
C ALA A 81 -26.50 18.81 -12.04
N GLY A 82 -27.27 18.66 -10.96
CA GLY A 82 -28.72 18.89 -10.96
C GLY A 82 -29.07 20.33 -11.33
N GLN A 83 -28.33 21.32 -10.82
CA GLN A 83 -28.47 22.73 -11.20
C GLN A 83 -28.11 22.97 -12.68
N ALA A 84 -27.09 22.30 -13.22
CA ALA A 84 -26.73 22.38 -14.64
C ALA A 84 -27.76 21.68 -15.55
N ALA A 85 -28.40 20.61 -15.08
CA ALA A 85 -29.44 19.87 -15.79
C ALA A 85 -30.77 20.64 -15.91
N VAL A 86 -30.94 21.77 -15.21
CA VAL A 86 -32.10 22.67 -15.39
C VAL A 86 -32.02 23.49 -16.68
N ARG A 87 -30.96 23.34 -17.49
CA ARG A 87 -31.08 23.67 -18.92
C ARG A 87 -31.93 22.60 -19.60
N GLN A 88 -33.23 22.63 -19.31
CA GLN A 88 -34.23 21.96 -20.13
C GLN A 88 -33.99 22.42 -21.56
N GLY A 89 -33.72 21.46 -22.46
CA GLY A 89 -33.67 21.73 -23.89
C GLY A 89 -34.99 22.33 -24.38
N PRO A 90 -35.08 22.71 -25.66
CA PRO A 90 -36.34 23.14 -26.24
C PRO A 90 -37.47 22.17 -25.88
N ASP A 91 -38.60 22.71 -25.43
CA ASP A 91 -39.74 21.90 -25.02
C ASP A 91 -40.19 21.02 -26.19
N PRO A 92 -40.18 19.67 -26.06
CA PRO A 92 -40.52 18.76 -27.13
C PRO A 92 -41.92 18.97 -27.72
N ASN A 93 -42.85 19.52 -26.93
CA ASN A 93 -44.23 19.73 -27.33
C ASN A 93 -44.52 21.17 -27.77
N ARG A 94 -43.51 22.05 -27.71
CA ARG A 94 -43.67 23.45 -28.10
C ARG A 94 -43.43 23.63 -29.59
N VAL A 95 -44.40 24.22 -30.26
CA VAL A 95 -44.24 24.69 -31.64
C VAL A 95 -43.49 26.01 -31.64
N TYR A 96 -42.37 26.06 -32.35
CA TYR A 96 -41.54 27.26 -32.50
C TYR A 96 -41.79 27.88 -33.88
N SER A 97 -42.16 29.16 -33.90
CA SER A 97 -42.31 29.90 -35.15
C SER A 97 -40.95 30.35 -35.67
N ILE A 98 -40.70 30.12 -36.96
CA ILE A 98 -39.49 30.52 -37.68
C ILE A 98 -39.88 31.43 -38.84
N LYS A 99 -39.12 32.51 -39.05
CA LYS A 99 -39.31 33.42 -40.18
C LYS A 99 -38.50 32.90 -41.37
N THR A 100 -39.18 32.45 -42.41
CA THR A 100 -38.54 31.92 -43.63
C THR A 100 -38.67 32.87 -44.82
N GLU A 101 -39.26 34.04 -44.64
CA GLU A 101 -39.43 35.04 -45.70
C GLU A 101 -38.07 35.57 -46.17
N GLY A 102 -37.85 35.54 -47.50
CA GLY A 102 -36.59 35.96 -48.11
C GLY A 102 -35.42 34.97 -47.96
N ALA A 103 -35.60 33.84 -47.26
CA ALA A 103 -34.56 32.83 -47.12
C ALA A 103 -34.34 32.05 -48.43
N PRO A 104 -33.11 31.60 -48.73
CA PRO A 104 -32.86 30.67 -49.82
C PRO A 104 -33.66 29.38 -49.62
N THR A 105 -34.32 28.90 -50.69
CA THR A 105 -35.12 27.68 -50.65
C THR A 105 -34.67 26.71 -51.73
N ARG A 106 -34.80 25.41 -51.44
CA ARG A 106 -34.50 24.33 -52.38
C ARG A 106 -35.60 23.28 -52.31
N GLY A 107 -36.21 22.99 -53.46
CA GLY A 107 -37.24 21.97 -53.62
C GLY A 107 -38.61 22.54 -54.03
N PRO A 108 -39.63 21.67 -54.14
CA PRO A 108 -40.99 22.08 -54.50
C PRO A 108 -41.66 22.93 -53.41
N ALA A 109 -42.38 23.98 -53.81
CA ALA A 109 -43.08 24.87 -52.87
C ALA A 109 -44.21 24.17 -52.08
N GLY A 110 -44.81 23.11 -52.65
CA GLY A 110 -45.88 22.31 -52.02
C GLY A 110 -45.39 21.03 -51.37
N ALA A 111 -44.13 20.95 -50.96
CA ALA A 111 -43.60 19.77 -50.29
C ALA A 111 -44.38 19.47 -49.00
N PRO A 112 -44.68 18.19 -48.69
CA PRO A 112 -45.44 17.82 -47.49
C PRO A 112 -44.67 18.07 -46.19
N VAL A 113 -43.34 18.17 -46.28
CA VAL A 113 -42.45 18.49 -45.17
C VAL A 113 -41.41 19.49 -45.64
N THR A 114 -41.21 20.56 -44.85
CA THR A 114 -40.19 21.58 -45.08
C THR A 114 -39.20 21.55 -43.92
N ILE A 115 -37.91 21.50 -44.22
CA ILE A 115 -36.82 21.54 -43.23
C ILE A 115 -36.21 22.93 -43.28
N ALA A 116 -36.09 23.58 -42.11
CA ALA A 116 -35.36 24.84 -41.98
C ALA A 116 -34.00 24.58 -41.33
N GLU A 117 -32.94 24.96 -42.02
CA GLU A 117 -31.56 24.79 -41.57
C GLU A 117 -30.98 26.13 -41.09
N PHE A 118 -30.26 26.09 -39.98
CA PHE A 118 -29.44 27.20 -39.48
C PHE A 118 -27.99 26.77 -39.58
N SER A 119 -27.20 27.48 -40.40
CA SER A 119 -25.80 27.13 -40.66
C SER A 119 -24.93 28.38 -40.61
N ASP A 120 -23.68 28.21 -40.20
CA ASP A 120 -22.63 29.23 -40.15
C ASP A 120 -21.37 28.64 -40.78
N PHE A 121 -20.84 29.30 -41.81
CA PHE A 121 -19.68 28.82 -42.58
C PHE A 121 -18.40 29.48 -42.04
N GLN A 122 -17.82 28.88 -41.00
CA GLN A 122 -16.51 29.28 -40.45
C GLN A 122 -15.41 28.28 -40.81
#